data_AF-A0AAN8RUK7-F1
#
_entry.id   AF-A0AAN8RUK7-F1
#
_cell.length_a   1.000
_cell.length_b   1.000
_cell.length_c   1.000
_cell.angle_alpha   90.00
_cell.angle_beta   90.00
_cell.angle_gamma   90.00
#
_symmetry.space_group_name_H-M   'P 1'
#
loop_
_entity.id
_entity.type
_entity.pdbx_description
1 polymer ?
#
loop_
_entity_poly.entity_id
_entity_poly.type
_entity_poly.pdbx_seq_one_letter_code
_entity_poly.pdbx_strand_id
1 'polypeptide(L)'
;MHTHNNHAGFGVVETLENLILDFVEAKDSLDEKWVICEILGYFFRTNHASLLFGVDDAERVNVLCVTLVRLFMSTLAALEHENLLGPNSRVKNLGTIMGLWMLAKSLFNGQGCVEADEDEVIESLGPKKDKKQWVPSSYAGVVLAYARNYNITLLARSGIETVIELCEEEMATEDVDLPVPESNSGPKADPFSFTSGLRKYKSD
;
A
#
# COMPACT_ATOMS: atom_id res chain seq x y z
N MET A 1 -31.59 -18.21 -13.00
CA MET A 1 -30.12 -18.17 -13.09
C MET A 1 -29.73 -16.74 -13.38
N HIS A 2 -29.42 -15.96 -12.33
CA HIS A 2 -28.93 -14.60 -12.52
C HIS A 2 -27.43 -14.69 -12.78
N THR A 3 -27.02 -14.64 -14.04
CA THR A 3 -25.65 -14.24 -14.36
C THR A 3 -25.54 -12.77 -13.94
N HIS A 4 -25.01 -12.50 -12.75
CA HIS A 4 -24.61 -11.13 -12.42
C HIS A 4 -23.46 -10.80 -13.36
N ASN A 5 -23.76 -9.91 -14.30
CA ASN A 5 -22.86 -9.56 -15.39
C ASN A 5 -21.79 -8.63 -14.82
N ASN A 6 -20.84 -9.19 -14.07
CA ASN A 6 -19.88 -8.40 -13.31
C ASN A 6 -18.68 -7.95 -14.17
N HIS A 7 -18.93 -7.65 -15.44
CA HIS A 7 -17.92 -7.14 -16.35
C HIS A 7 -17.32 -5.82 -15.88
N ALA A 8 -18.09 -5.00 -15.16
CA ALA A 8 -17.58 -3.75 -14.60
C ALA A 8 -16.53 -4.00 -13.50
N GLY A 9 -16.77 -4.96 -12.60
CA GLY A 9 -15.78 -5.35 -11.58
C GLY A 9 -14.51 -5.94 -12.20
N PHE A 10 -14.67 -6.85 -13.17
CA PHE A 10 -13.50 -7.39 -13.90
C PHE A 10 -12.73 -6.33 -14.68
N GLY A 11 -13.41 -5.33 -15.26
CA GLY A 11 -12.74 -4.20 -15.91
C GLY A 11 -11.94 -3.34 -14.93
N VAL A 12 -12.42 -3.18 -13.69
CA VAL A 12 -11.66 -2.51 -12.62
C VAL A 12 -10.43 -3.34 -12.24
N VAL A 13 -10.59 -4.66 -12.06
CA VAL A 13 -9.47 -5.58 -11.78
C VAL A 13 -8.39 -5.45 -12.86
N GLU A 14 -8.76 -5.56 -14.14
CA GLU A 14 -7.82 -5.44 -15.26
C GLU A 14 -7.13 -4.08 -15.30
N THR A 15 -7.85 -3.00 -14.97
CA THR A 15 -7.26 -1.65 -14.88
C THR A 15 -6.21 -1.57 -13.78
N LEU A 16 -6.48 -2.13 -12.61
CA LEU A 16 -5.52 -2.14 -11.49
C LEU A 16 -4.32 -3.04 -11.79
N GLU A 17 -4.53 -4.19 -12.44
CA GLU A 17 -3.45 -5.06 -12.90
C GLU A 17 -2.53 -4.36 -13.90
N ASN A 18 -3.09 -3.61 -14.84
CA ASN A 18 -2.32 -2.83 -15.80
C ASN A 18 -1.49 -1.73 -15.11
N LEU A 19 -2.04 -1.05 -14.09
CA LEU A 19 -1.27 -0.09 -13.29
C LEU A 19 -0.11 -0.75 -12.53
N ILE A 20 -0.27 -2.00 -12.07
CA ILE A 20 0.82 -2.77 -11.48
C ILE A 20 1.91 -3.09 -12.52
N LEU A 21 1.52 -3.40 -13.76
CA LEU A 21 2.48 -3.59 -14.85
C LEU A 21 3.24 -2.30 -15.17
N ASP A 22 2.53 -1.18 -15.29
CA ASP A 22 3.13 0.14 -15.49
C ASP A 22 4.13 0.47 -14.36
N PHE A 23 3.81 0.09 -13.11
CA PHE A 23 4.72 0.28 -11.97
C PHE A 23 6.01 -0.54 -12.08
N VAL A 24 5.90 -1.77 -12.58
CA VAL A 24 7.05 -2.64 -12.82
C VAL A 24 7.91 -2.12 -13.98
N GLU A 25 7.28 -1.58 -15.02
CA GLU A 25 7.97 -0.97 -16.16
C GLU A 25 8.70 0.32 -15.78
N ALA A 26 8.11 1.12 -14.88
CA ALA A 26 8.68 2.32 -14.28
C ALA A 26 9.85 2.05 -13.29
N LYS A 27 10.56 0.91 -13.41
CA LYS A 27 11.56 0.44 -12.44
C LYS A 27 12.63 1.50 -12.10
N ASP A 28 13.04 2.29 -13.08
CA ASP A 28 14.11 3.29 -13.00
C ASP A 28 13.59 4.72 -12.71
N SER A 29 12.27 4.90 -12.62
CA SER A 29 11.62 6.20 -12.42
C SER A 29 10.75 6.20 -11.17
N LEU A 30 11.31 6.71 -10.07
CA LEU A 30 10.58 6.85 -8.81
C LEU A 30 9.41 7.84 -8.93
N ASP A 31 9.52 8.82 -9.82
CA ASP A 31 8.46 9.80 -10.08
C ASP A 31 7.26 9.13 -10.76
N GLU A 32 7.48 8.26 -11.74
CA GLU A 32 6.39 7.49 -12.39
C GLU A 32 5.73 6.52 -11.42
N LYS A 33 6.53 5.81 -10.61
CA LYS A 33 6.02 4.94 -9.53
C LYS A 33 5.15 5.72 -8.54
N TRP A 34 5.57 6.92 -8.17
CA TRP A 34 4.78 7.76 -7.27
C TRP A 34 3.47 8.21 -7.92
N VAL A 35 3.48 8.62 -9.19
CA VAL A 35 2.25 8.97 -9.92
C VAL A 35 1.24 7.81 -9.92
N ILE A 36 1.70 6.57 -10.02
CA ILE A 36 0.82 5.39 -9.91
C ILE A 36 0.21 5.29 -8.50
N CYS A 37 1.02 5.48 -7.46
CA CYS A 37 0.53 5.55 -6.07
C CYS A 37 -0.49 6.68 -5.87
N GLU A 38 -0.31 7.82 -6.54
CA GLU A 38 -1.26 8.94 -6.52
C GLU A 38 -2.60 8.53 -7.14
N ILE A 39 -2.56 7.99 -8.37
CA ILE A 39 -3.74 7.54 -9.11
C ILE A 39 -4.55 6.55 -8.28
N LEU A 40 -3.88 5.54 -7.70
CA LEU A 40 -4.51 4.53 -6.86
C LEU A 40 -5.12 5.14 -5.59
N GLY A 41 -4.39 6.03 -4.91
CA GLY A 41 -4.89 6.72 -3.71
C GLY A 41 -6.17 7.51 -3.98
N TYR A 42 -6.25 8.21 -5.11
CA TYR A 42 -7.49 8.89 -5.53
C TYR A 42 -8.58 7.91 -5.95
N PHE A 43 -8.24 6.86 -6.70
CA PHE A 43 -9.19 5.86 -7.18
C PHE A 43 -9.98 5.22 -6.03
N PHE A 44 -9.31 4.83 -4.93
CA PHE A 44 -9.94 4.23 -3.76
C PHE A 44 -10.91 5.16 -3.02
N ARG A 45 -10.94 6.45 -3.34
CA ARG A 45 -11.94 7.40 -2.82
C ARG A 45 -13.14 7.59 -3.73
N THR A 46 -13.16 6.94 -4.89
CA THR A 46 -14.28 7.00 -5.81
C THR A 46 -15.29 5.90 -5.50
N ASN A 47 -16.55 6.12 -5.87
CA ASN A 47 -17.58 5.08 -5.80
C ASN A 47 -17.29 3.91 -6.77
N HIS A 48 -16.36 4.07 -7.72
CA HIS A 48 -15.99 2.99 -8.64
C HIS A 48 -15.10 1.93 -7.97
N ALA A 49 -14.41 2.29 -6.89
CA ALA A 49 -13.60 1.33 -6.14
C ALA A 49 -14.45 0.20 -5.55
N SER A 50 -15.72 0.44 -5.21
CA SER A 50 -16.60 -0.60 -4.69
C SER A 50 -16.90 -1.72 -5.71
N LEU A 51 -16.78 -1.43 -7.01
CA LEU A 51 -16.98 -2.43 -8.07
C LEU A 51 -15.92 -3.54 -8.03
N LEU A 52 -14.73 -3.24 -7.51
CA LEU A 52 -13.66 -4.23 -7.31
C LEU A 52 -14.14 -5.40 -6.45
N PHE A 53 -14.88 -5.11 -5.38
CA PHE A 53 -15.31 -6.10 -4.39
C PHE A 53 -16.60 -6.83 -4.78
N GLY A 54 -17.22 -6.45 -5.90
CA GLY A 54 -18.36 -7.19 -6.44
C GLY A 54 -17.97 -8.47 -7.17
N VAL A 55 -16.67 -8.68 -7.43
CA VAL A 55 -16.13 -9.83 -8.19
C VAL A 55 -16.34 -11.13 -7.44
N ASP A 56 -16.84 -12.14 -8.13
CA ASP A 56 -17.10 -13.50 -7.62
C ASP A 56 -15.79 -14.31 -7.52
N ASP A 57 -14.75 -13.66 -7.01
CA ASP A 57 -13.39 -14.17 -6.81
C ASP A 57 -12.73 -13.32 -5.72
N ALA A 58 -13.23 -13.47 -4.49
CA ALA A 58 -12.80 -12.68 -3.34
C ALA A 58 -11.32 -12.94 -2.98
N GLU A 59 -10.82 -14.15 -3.22
CA GLU A 59 -9.42 -14.49 -2.98
C GLU A 59 -8.50 -13.69 -3.90
N ARG A 60 -8.75 -13.68 -5.21
CA ARG A 60 -7.97 -12.87 -6.16
C ARG A 60 -8.02 -11.39 -5.83
N VAL A 61 -9.20 -10.87 -5.45
CA VAL A 61 -9.37 -9.47 -5.05
C VAL A 61 -8.53 -9.16 -3.81
N ASN A 62 -8.51 -10.05 -2.81
CA ASN A 62 -7.69 -9.86 -1.62
C ASN A 62 -6.19 -9.85 -1.97
N VAL A 63 -5.71 -10.81 -2.77
CA VAL A 63 -4.29 -10.86 -3.20
C VAL A 63 -3.92 -9.61 -3.98
N LEU A 64 -4.82 -9.10 -4.83
CA LEU A 64 -4.63 -7.84 -5.56
C LEU A 64 -4.51 -6.65 -4.59
N CYS A 65 -5.43 -6.51 -3.61
CA CYS A 65 -5.37 -5.45 -2.60
C CYS A 65 -4.07 -5.49 -1.80
N VAL A 66 -3.65 -6.67 -1.33
CA VAL A 66 -2.37 -6.86 -0.62
C VAL A 66 -1.19 -6.47 -1.52
N THR A 67 -1.23 -6.80 -2.81
CA THR A 67 -0.18 -6.42 -3.77
C THR A 67 -0.10 -4.91 -3.96
N LEU A 68 -1.25 -4.21 -4.04
CA LEU A 68 -1.31 -2.75 -4.14
C LEU A 68 -0.80 -2.07 -2.87
N VAL A 69 -1.08 -2.61 -1.69
CA VAL A 69 -0.50 -2.14 -0.43
C VAL A 69 1.03 -2.28 -0.44
N ARG A 70 1.55 -3.45 -0.84
CA ARG A 70 3.01 -3.66 -0.94
C ARG A 70 3.68 -2.72 -1.93
N LEU A 71 3.03 -2.45 -3.06
CA LEU A 71 3.48 -1.49 -4.06
C LEU A 71 3.67 -0.10 -3.42
N PHE A 72 2.67 0.37 -2.69
CA PHE A 72 2.73 1.66 -2.02
C PHE A 72 3.83 1.69 -0.94
N MET A 73 3.87 0.68 -0.07
CA MET A 73 4.86 0.61 1.01
C MET A 73 6.30 0.55 0.48
N SER A 74 6.53 -0.22 -0.59
CA SER A 74 7.84 -0.30 -1.25
C SER A 74 8.26 1.04 -1.86
N THR A 75 7.29 1.81 -2.37
CA THR A 75 7.54 3.15 -2.90
C THR A 75 7.89 4.14 -1.80
N LEU A 76 7.23 4.07 -0.63
CA LEU A 76 7.60 4.89 0.53
C LEU A 76 9.03 4.60 1.01
N ALA A 77 9.40 3.32 1.10
CA ALA A 77 10.76 2.93 1.45
C ALA A 77 11.81 3.41 0.43
N ALA A 78 11.48 3.39 -0.87
CA ALA A 78 12.36 3.93 -1.91
C ALA A 78 12.51 5.46 -1.80
N LEU A 79 11.41 6.19 -1.53
CA LEU A 79 11.45 7.63 -1.27
C LEU A 79 12.28 7.97 -0.03
N GLU A 80 12.16 7.18 1.03
CA GLU A 80 12.98 7.30 2.24
C GLU A 80 14.47 7.19 1.90
N HIS A 81 14.84 6.12 1.18
CA HIS A 81 16.21 5.84 0.78
C HIS A 81 16.81 6.97 -0.09
N GLU A 82 16.02 7.59 -0.96
CA GLU A 82 16.43 8.75 -1.77
C GLU A 82 16.34 10.09 -1.03
N ASN A 83 16.05 10.11 0.28
CA ASN A 83 15.86 11.31 1.10
C ASN A 83 14.76 12.24 0.56
N LEU A 84 13.71 11.65 -0.03
CA LEU A 84 12.56 12.33 -0.59
C LEU A 84 11.35 12.36 0.37
N LEU A 85 11.48 11.88 1.60
CA LEU A 85 10.49 12.07 2.65
C LEU A 85 10.88 13.29 3.49
N GLY A 86 10.34 14.47 3.17
CA GLY A 86 10.63 15.69 3.93
C GLY A 86 10.20 16.97 3.23
N PRO A 87 10.31 18.13 3.91
CA PRO A 87 9.78 19.40 3.42
C PRO A 87 10.46 19.90 2.14
N ASN A 88 11.72 19.51 1.93
CA ASN A 88 12.50 19.89 0.75
C ASN A 88 12.34 18.89 -0.42
N SER A 89 11.53 17.84 -0.26
CA SER A 89 11.31 16.84 -1.30
C SER A 89 10.76 17.46 -2.58
N ARG A 90 11.12 16.91 -3.74
CA ARG A 90 10.46 17.22 -5.00
C ARG A 90 9.02 16.68 -5.05
N VAL A 91 8.73 15.64 -4.26
CA VAL A 91 7.39 15.07 -4.11
C VAL A 91 6.60 15.93 -3.12
N LYS A 92 5.72 16.81 -3.63
CA LYS A 92 5.08 17.86 -2.82
C LYS A 92 3.79 17.42 -2.12
N ASN A 93 3.16 16.34 -2.57
CA ASN A 93 1.86 15.89 -2.10
C ASN A 93 1.92 14.67 -1.15
N LEU A 94 3.09 14.36 -0.59
CA LEU A 94 3.31 13.22 0.32
C LEU A 94 2.19 13.05 1.34
N GLY A 95 1.91 14.10 2.14
CA GLY A 95 0.91 14.06 3.19
C GLY A 95 -0.51 13.79 2.69
N THR A 96 -0.84 14.25 1.47
CA THR A 96 -2.14 13.95 0.85
C THR A 96 -2.23 12.48 0.46
N ILE A 97 -1.24 11.97 -0.26
CA ILE A 97 -1.28 10.60 -0.80
C ILE A 97 -1.17 9.57 0.33
N MET A 98 -0.30 9.80 1.31
CA MET A 98 -0.22 8.98 2.52
C MET A 98 -1.56 8.93 3.26
N GLY A 99 -2.23 10.07 3.42
CA GLY A 99 -3.56 10.14 4.02
C GLY A 99 -4.62 9.36 3.22
N LEU A 100 -4.58 9.44 1.89
CA LEU A 100 -5.50 8.68 1.03
C LEU A 100 -5.31 7.16 1.17
N TRP A 101 -4.06 6.68 1.23
CA TRP A 101 -3.75 5.27 1.42
C TRP A 101 -4.13 4.76 2.82
N MET A 102 -3.94 5.58 3.86
CA MET A 102 -4.45 5.26 5.20
C MET A 102 -5.97 5.11 5.18
N LEU A 103 -6.68 6.04 4.54
CA LEU A 103 -8.13 5.96 4.38
C LEU A 103 -8.60 4.76 3.53
N ALA A 104 -7.75 4.19 2.69
CA ALA A 104 -8.06 2.97 1.96
C ALA A 104 -8.20 1.76 2.90
N LYS A 105 -7.64 1.80 4.12
CA LYS A 105 -7.74 0.70 5.10
C LYS A 105 -9.20 0.45 5.46
N SER A 106 -9.96 1.51 5.71
CA SER A 106 -11.39 1.39 6.01
C SER A 106 -12.19 0.78 4.85
N LEU A 107 -11.78 1.04 3.59
CA LEU A 107 -12.40 0.44 2.42
C LEU A 107 -12.08 -1.06 2.33
N PHE A 108 -10.80 -1.41 2.45
CA PHE A 108 -10.36 -2.81 2.36
C PHE A 108 -10.95 -3.65 3.49
N ASN A 109 -10.85 -3.17 4.74
CA ASN A 109 -11.41 -3.88 5.89
C ASN A 109 -12.94 -4.03 5.77
N GLY A 110 -13.64 -2.97 5.35
CA GLY A 110 -15.09 -3.04 5.13
C GLY A 110 -15.53 -4.09 4.10
N GLN A 111 -14.60 -4.69 3.35
CA GLN A 111 -14.82 -5.72 2.34
C GLN A 111 -14.08 -7.04 2.66
N GLY A 112 -13.53 -7.19 3.88
CA GLY A 112 -12.78 -8.39 4.28
C GLY A 112 -11.42 -8.54 3.58
N CYS A 113 -10.88 -7.46 3.00
CA CYS A 113 -9.58 -7.45 2.35
C CYS A 113 -8.53 -6.80 3.24
N VAL A 114 -7.29 -7.32 3.22
CA VAL A 114 -6.17 -6.76 4.00
C VAL A 114 -6.52 -6.61 5.50
N GLU A 115 -7.41 -7.45 6.01
CA GLU A 115 -7.77 -7.49 7.42
C GLU A 115 -6.75 -8.31 8.21
N ALA A 116 -6.61 -7.99 9.49
CA ALA A 116 -5.85 -8.84 10.40
C ALA A 116 -6.66 -10.11 10.67
N ASP A 117 -6.04 -11.26 10.44
CA ASP A 117 -6.60 -12.57 10.76
C ASP A 117 -5.59 -13.42 11.58
N GLU A 118 -6.08 -14.49 12.23
CA GLU A 118 -5.24 -15.33 13.10
C GLU A 118 -4.13 -16.07 12.34
N ASP A 119 -4.29 -16.23 11.03
CA ASP A 119 -3.38 -16.93 10.13
C ASP A 119 -2.47 -15.95 9.35
N GLU A 120 -2.54 -14.64 9.66
CA GLU A 120 -1.83 -13.62 8.90
C GLU A 120 -0.31 -13.84 9.05
N VAL A 121 0.35 -14.01 7.91
CA VAL A 121 1.76 -14.36 7.90
C VAL A 121 2.59 -13.15 8.33
N ILE A 122 3.15 -13.22 9.52
CA ILE A 122 4.16 -12.26 9.99
C ILE A 122 5.42 -12.41 9.14
N GLU A 123 5.69 -11.39 8.33
CA GLU A 123 6.87 -11.34 7.48
C GLU A 123 8.03 -10.69 8.23
N SER A 124 9.23 -11.22 7.98
CA SER A 124 10.46 -10.57 8.42
C SER A 124 10.95 -9.64 7.33
N LEU A 125 10.95 -8.33 7.60
CA LEU A 125 11.52 -7.31 6.72
C LEU A 125 12.98 -7.03 7.09
N GLY A 126 13.78 -6.68 6.07
CA GLY A 126 15.18 -6.30 6.24
C GLY A 126 16.19 -7.45 6.46
N PRO A 127 17.44 -7.14 6.80
CA PRO A 127 18.53 -8.11 6.88
C PRO A 127 18.35 -9.08 8.06
N LYS A 128 18.97 -10.27 7.98
CA LYS A 128 18.89 -11.31 9.03
C LYS A 128 19.22 -10.86 10.45
N LYS A 129 19.96 -9.75 10.62
CA LYS A 129 20.32 -9.20 11.94
C LYS A 129 19.25 -8.27 12.53
N ASP A 130 18.42 -7.66 11.69
CA ASP A 130 17.45 -6.63 12.05
C ASP A 130 16.06 -7.00 11.50
N LYS A 131 15.67 -8.27 11.67
CA LYS A 131 14.38 -8.81 11.16
C LYS A 131 13.22 -8.12 11.86
N LYS A 132 12.71 -7.08 11.23
CA LYS A 132 11.50 -6.38 11.69
C LYS A 132 10.29 -7.21 11.31
N GLN A 133 9.32 -7.29 12.20
CA GLN A 133 8.07 -7.98 11.91
C GLN A 133 7.12 -7.01 11.22
N TRP A 134 6.46 -7.48 10.18
CA TRP A 134 5.44 -6.73 9.45
C TRP A 134 4.37 -7.65 8.92
N VAL A 135 3.18 -7.09 8.83
CA VAL A 135 2.01 -7.73 8.25
C VAL A 135 1.29 -6.72 7.36
N PRO A 136 0.74 -7.13 6.21
CA PRO A 136 0.00 -6.21 5.33
C PRO A 136 -1.12 -5.43 6.03
N SER A 137 -1.85 -6.04 6.97
CA SER A 137 -2.96 -5.40 7.69
C SER A 137 -2.55 -4.17 8.52
N SER A 138 -1.29 -4.07 8.94
CA SER A 138 -0.77 -2.96 9.74
C SER A 138 -0.27 -1.77 8.91
N TYR A 139 -0.38 -1.83 7.58
CA TYR A 139 0.24 -0.85 6.69
C TYR A 139 -0.12 0.61 7.02
N ALA A 140 -1.37 0.90 7.39
CA ALA A 140 -1.79 2.27 7.70
C ALA A 140 -1.04 2.84 8.91
N GLY A 141 -0.78 2.02 9.94
CA GLY A 141 0.03 2.41 11.09
C GLY A 141 1.49 2.65 10.71
N VAL A 142 2.04 1.84 9.79
CA VAL A 142 3.38 2.05 9.23
C VAL A 142 3.45 3.35 8.40
N VAL A 143 2.42 3.68 7.64
CA VAL A 143 2.32 4.96 6.90
C VAL A 143 2.27 6.14 7.88
N LEU A 144 1.51 6.01 8.97
CA LEU A 144 1.49 7.03 10.03
C LEU A 144 2.86 7.21 10.68
N ALA A 145 3.58 6.12 10.94
CA ALA A 145 4.95 6.17 11.44
C ALA A 145 5.90 6.89 10.48
N TYR A 146 5.83 6.61 9.17
CA TYR A 146 6.55 7.37 8.15
C TYR A 146 6.23 8.87 8.23
N ALA A 147 4.96 9.23 8.38
CA ALA A 147 4.55 10.62 8.44
C ALA A 147 5.14 11.33 9.68
N ARG A 148 5.13 10.66 10.84
CA ARG A 148 5.68 11.19 12.10
C ARG A 148 7.19 11.36 12.04
N ASN A 149 7.91 10.31 11.64
CA ASN A 149 9.38 10.31 11.57
C ASN A 149 9.92 11.43 10.66
N TYR A 150 9.17 11.78 9.62
CA TYR A 150 9.56 12.80 8.63
C TYR A 150 8.81 14.14 8.75
N ASN A 151 8.06 14.35 9.84
CA ASN A 151 7.26 15.55 10.09
C ASN A 151 6.33 15.94 8.92
N ILE A 152 5.71 14.93 8.28
CA ILE A 152 4.77 15.10 7.18
C ILE A 152 3.37 15.27 7.75
N THR A 153 2.76 16.43 7.54
CA THR A 153 1.34 16.63 7.87
C THR A 153 0.46 15.79 6.94
N LEU A 154 -0.23 14.80 7.50
CA LEU A 154 -1.23 14.03 6.77
C LEU A 154 -2.44 14.90 6.46
N LEU A 155 -2.86 14.88 5.19
CA LEU A 155 -3.98 15.67 4.69
C LEU A 155 -4.98 14.75 4.02
N ALA A 156 -6.21 14.67 4.54
CA ALA A 156 -7.32 14.14 3.79
C ALA A 156 -8.61 14.85 4.18
N ARG A 157 -9.54 15.00 3.22
CA ARG A 157 -10.72 15.88 3.34
C ARG A 157 -11.64 15.57 4.53
N SER A 158 -11.71 14.32 4.98
CA SER A 158 -12.56 13.89 6.10
C SER A 158 -12.25 12.46 6.54
N GLY A 159 -12.21 12.20 7.85
CA GLY A 159 -12.17 10.86 8.44
C GLY A 159 -10.78 10.29 8.65
N ILE A 160 -9.72 11.06 8.36
CA ILE A 160 -8.34 10.63 8.59
C ILE A 160 -8.02 10.60 10.09
N GLU A 161 -8.62 11.50 10.86
CA GLU A 161 -8.45 11.58 12.31
C GLU A 161 -8.86 10.26 12.98
N THR A 162 -10.01 9.71 12.61
CA THR A 162 -10.47 8.40 13.11
C THR A 162 -9.52 7.27 12.72
N VAL A 163 -8.97 7.28 11.51
CA VAL A 163 -8.01 6.24 11.09
C VAL A 163 -6.68 6.39 11.84
N ILE A 164 -6.25 7.62 12.13
CA ILE A 164 -5.07 7.89 12.96
C ILE A 164 -5.27 7.32 14.35
N GLU A 165 -6.39 7.64 15.01
CA GLU A 165 -6.73 7.14 16.34
C GLU A 165 -6.69 5.60 16.39
N LEU A 166 -7.33 4.93 15.41
CA LEU A 166 -7.30 3.47 15.31
C LEU A 166 -5.88 2.91 15.13
N CYS A 167 -5.05 3.55 14.29
CA CYS A 167 -3.68 3.11 14.09
C CYS A 167 -2.83 3.24 15.36
N GLU A 168 -3.05 4.27 16.17
CA GLU A 168 -2.37 4.46 17.45
C GLU A 168 -2.79 3.44 18.51
N GLU A 169 -4.03 2.97 18.46
CA GLU A 169 -4.52 1.88 19.31
C GLU A 169 -3.96 0.52 18.87
N GLU A 170 -3.80 0.28 17.57
CA GLU A 170 -3.31 -0.98 16.99
C GLU A 170 -1.80 -1.17 17.16
N MET A 171 -1.00 -0.10 17.03
CA MET A 171 0.46 -0.20 17.12
C MET A 171 1.12 1.11 17.59
N ALA A 172 2.33 1.01 18.12
CA ALA A 172 3.18 2.18 18.28
C ALA A 172 3.46 2.82 16.92
N THR A 173 3.36 4.14 16.83
CA THR A 173 3.60 4.91 15.60
C THR A 173 4.63 6.02 15.77
N GLU A 174 5.13 6.21 16.99
CA GLU A 174 6.28 7.06 17.32
C GLU A 174 7.53 6.18 17.50
N ASP A 175 8.69 6.69 17.07
CA ASP A 175 9.99 6.01 17.16
C ASP A 175 9.99 4.58 16.58
N VAL A 176 9.08 4.32 15.63
CA VAL A 176 9.03 3.03 14.93
C VAL A 176 10.24 2.94 14.03
N ASP A 177 11.02 1.89 14.25
CA ASP A 177 12.17 1.60 13.43
C ASP A 177 11.71 1.01 12.08
N LEU A 178 11.63 1.84 11.04
CA LEU A 178 11.07 1.47 9.73
C LEU A 178 12.08 0.70 8.87
N PRO A 179 11.63 -0.27 8.06
CA PRO A 179 12.51 -1.09 7.24
C PRO A 179 13.05 -0.27 6.06
N VAL A 180 14.36 -0.07 6.01
CA VAL A 180 15.04 0.69 4.95
C VAL A 180 15.54 -0.28 3.86
N PRO A 181 15.46 0.07 2.57
CA PRO A 181 16.07 -0.72 1.49
C PRO A 181 17.57 -0.93 1.73
N GLU A 182 18.04 -2.17 1.62
CA GLU A 182 19.46 -2.54 1.80
C GLU A 182 20.31 -2.25 0.55
N SER A 183 19.68 -1.98 -0.60
CA SER A 183 20.38 -1.76 -1.86
C SER A 183 19.49 -1.06 -2.90
N ASN A 184 20.09 -0.53 -3.95
CA ASN A 184 19.38 0.11 -5.05
C ASN A 184 18.74 -0.87 -6.06
N SER A 185 18.97 -2.19 -5.94
CA SER A 185 18.45 -3.16 -6.93
C SER A 185 18.21 -4.56 -6.37
N GLY A 186 17.25 -5.27 -6.97
CA GLY A 186 16.93 -6.66 -6.62
C GLY A 186 16.09 -6.80 -5.35
N PRO A 187 15.95 -8.03 -4.79
CA PRO A 187 15.07 -8.31 -3.65
C PRO A 187 15.38 -7.51 -2.37
N LYS A 188 16.59 -6.96 -2.28
CA LYS A 188 17.06 -6.13 -1.16
C LYS A 188 16.68 -4.65 -1.29
N ALA A 189 16.17 -4.24 -2.45
CA ALA A 189 15.62 -2.90 -2.69
C ALA A 189 14.14 -2.79 -2.30
N ASP A 190 13.52 -3.90 -1.91
CA ASP A 190 12.09 -4.05 -1.72
C ASP A 190 11.82 -4.63 -0.32
N PRO A 191 11.90 -3.79 0.73
CA PRO A 191 11.77 -4.25 2.10
C PRO A 191 10.37 -4.81 2.41
N PHE A 192 9.34 -4.43 1.64
CA PHE A 192 7.94 -4.85 1.81
C PHE A 192 7.53 -6.01 0.88
N SER A 193 8.51 -6.63 0.22
CA SER A 193 8.35 -7.84 -0.58
C SER A 193 7.31 -7.74 -1.71
N PHE A 194 7.13 -6.57 -2.32
CA PHE A 194 6.25 -6.37 -3.48
C PHE A 194 6.55 -7.36 -4.63
N THR A 195 7.81 -7.52 -5.00
CA THR A 195 8.26 -8.40 -6.09
C THR A 195 7.94 -9.87 -5.81
N SER A 196 7.98 -10.26 -4.53
CA SER A 196 7.59 -11.62 -4.12
C SER A 196 6.07 -11.78 -4.09
N GLY A 197 5.33 -10.77 -3.63
CA GLY A 197 3.86 -10.74 -3.68
C GLY A 197 3.34 -10.82 -5.12
N LEU A 198 3.90 -10.02 -6.03
CA LEU A 198 3.53 -10.03 -7.45
C LEU A 198 3.78 -11.40 -8.12
N ARG A 199 4.83 -12.11 -7.72
CA ARG A 199 5.09 -13.47 -8.24
C ARG A 199 4.03 -14.47 -7.81
N LYS A 200 3.55 -14.38 -6.56
CA LYS A 200 2.42 -15.21 -6.07
C LYS A 200 1.15 -14.90 -6.85
N TYR A 201 0.84 -13.61 -7.02
CA TYR A 201 -0.31 -13.18 -7.81
C TYR A 201 -0.30 -13.71 -9.25
N LYS A 202 0.86 -13.79 -9.89
CA LYS A 202 0.99 -14.31 -11.27
C LYS A 202 0.95 -15.83 -11.37
N SER A 203 1.10 -16.55 -10.25
CA SER A 203 1.10 -18.03 -10.24
C SER A 203 -0.28 -18.63 -9.94
N ASP A 204 -1.20 -17.80 -9.45
CA ASP A 204 -2.61 -18.13 -9.20
C ASP A 204 -3.45 -17.82 -10.45
#